data_AF-A0A1S9N476-F1
#
_entry.id   AF-A0A1S9N476-F1
#
_cell.length_a   1.000
_cell.length_b   1.000
_cell.length_c   1.000
_cell.angle_alpha   90.00
_cell.angle_beta   90.00
_cell.angle_gamma   90.00
#
_symmetry.space_group_name_H-M   'P 1'
#
loop_
_entity.id
_entity.type
_entity.pdbx_description
1 polymer ?
#
loop_
_entity_poly.entity_id
_entity_poly.type
_entity_poly.pdbx_seq_one_letter_code
_entity_poly.pdbx_strand_id
1 'polypeptide(L)'
;MEKQWRKLSSLEIRGLLLDTLAYEEHDIDSEGKTFKMYGYQGTQSDLYRLAENLSIKQGMITHEIKVAKAAWGGSGYMLHAGCTTNFSQDDIKNLYEQFHLLLNQGIIAPGAIGNYGPNLPNFHVTEYGLKCLEVKEVLPYDVDGYFQRIKNIPCVTEWVEFYIREALQCYNANCLEAAVIMLGLSSEKIIDEQVDSLVSFLNRNYTVEYGQMITELTSVKSTSSKYTLFVKYLDLVKGKIKNQDFKKLLPEMDSVAKQVFTNFTRITRNSLAHPSDTKMERIEVLMIFISFIKYCEIQYELIDYFSNH
;
A
#
# COMPACT_ATOMS: atom_id res chain seq x y z
N MET A 1 -38.94 -11.62 -3.71
CA MET A 1 -38.14 -10.73 -2.84
C MET A 1 -36.73 -11.27 -2.90
N GLU A 2 -35.88 -10.73 -3.78
CA GLU A 2 -34.49 -11.18 -3.88
C GLU A 2 -33.78 -10.84 -2.55
N LYS A 3 -33.31 -11.87 -1.84
CA LYS A 3 -32.40 -11.68 -0.72
C LYS A 3 -31.16 -11.02 -1.31
N GLN A 4 -30.91 -9.76 -0.97
CA GLN A 4 -29.72 -9.06 -1.41
C GLN A 4 -28.55 -9.60 -0.58
N TRP A 5 -27.73 -10.46 -1.19
CA TRP A 5 -26.52 -10.96 -0.54
C TRP A 5 -25.58 -9.77 -0.32
N ARG A 6 -25.12 -9.56 0.92
CA ARG A 6 -24.06 -8.58 1.17
C ARG A 6 -22.82 -9.07 0.46
N LYS A 7 -22.39 -8.33 -0.56
CA LYS A 7 -21.14 -8.56 -1.26
C LYS A 7 -19.98 -8.15 -0.36
N LEU A 8 -19.03 -9.05 -0.13
CA LEU A 8 -17.80 -8.73 0.59
C LEU A 8 -16.86 -7.95 -0.33
N SER A 9 -16.21 -6.95 0.25
CA SER A 9 -15.13 -6.22 -0.41
C SER A 9 -13.90 -7.11 -0.60
N SER A 10 -13.03 -6.74 -1.54
CA SER A 10 -11.75 -7.44 -1.75
C SER A 10 -10.86 -7.42 -0.51
N LEU A 11 -10.96 -6.36 0.30
CA LEU A 11 -10.25 -6.27 1.58
C LEU A 11 -10.78 -7.28 2.60
N GLU A 12 -12.09 -7.40 2.73
CA GLU A 12 -12.73 -8.37 3.63
C GLU A 12 -12.37 -9.80 3.24
N ILE A 13 -12.41 -10.15 1.95
CA ILE A 13 -12.05 -11.49 1.47
C ILE A 13 -10.56 -11.77 1.65
N ARG A 14 -9.70 -10.80 1.36
CA ARG A 14 -8.26 -10.95 1.57
C ARG A 14 -7.92 -11.14 3.05
N GLY A 15 -8.49 -10.30 3.92
CA GLY A 15 -8.34 -10.42 5.37
C GLY A 15 -8.80 -11.79 5.84
N LEU A 16 -9.96 -12.25 5.36
CA LEU A 16 -10.48 -13.58 5.65
C LEU A 16 -9.51 -14.70 5.25
N LEU A 17 -8.90 -14.66 4.06
CA LEU A 17 -7.94 -15.67 3.63
C LEU A 17 -6.69 -15.70 4.52
N LEU A 18 -6.16 -14.52 4.88
CA LEU A 18 -5.00 -14.40 5.78
C LEU A 18 -5.35 -14.90 7.19
N ASP A 19 -6.49 -14.48 7.73
CA ASP A 19 -6.98 -14.94 9.03
C ASP A 19 -7.20 -16.45 9.05
N THR A 20 -7.69 -17.03 7.96
CA THR A 20 -7.87 -18.48 7.81
C THR A 20 -6.53 -19.22 7.82
N LEU A 21 -5.51 -18.70 7.13
CA LEU A 21 -4.16 -19.27 7.14
C LEU A 21 -3.51 -19.15 8.52
N ALA A 22 -3.78 -18.06 9.24
CA ALA A 22 -3.28 -17.79 10.59
C ALA A 22 -4.12 -18.44 11.71
N TYR A 23 -5.23 -19.10 11.37
CA TYR A 23 -6.19 -19.58 12.36
C TYR A 23 -5.64 -20.76 13.16
N GLU A 24 -5.81 -20.70 14.49
CA GLU A 24 -5.24 -21.71 15.40
C GLU A 24 -6.29 -22.50 16.18
N GLU A 25 -7.51 -21.96 16.33
CA GLU A 25 -8.58 -22.66 17.05
C GLU A 25 -9.12 -23.83 16.20
N HIS A 26 -9.73 -24.82 16.86
CA HIS A 26 -10.18 -26.06 16.21
C HIS A 26 -11.69 -26.08 15.92
N ASP A 27 -12.33 -24.92 15.85
CA ASP A 27 -13.80 -24.79 15.84
C ASP A 27 -14.40 -24.32 14.50
N ILE A 28 -13.57 -23.95 13.53
CA ILE A 28 -13.99 -23.65 12.15
C ILE A 28 -13.95 -24.88 11.24
N ASP A 29 -13.68 -26.06 11.77
CA ASP A 29 -13.69 -27.31 11.02
C ASP A 29 -14.26 -28.45 11.86
N SER A 30 -15.07 -29.31 11.25
CA SER A 30 -15.68 -30.44 11.96
C SER A 30 -14.67 -31.51 12.40
N GLU A 31 -13.47 -31.51 11.82
CA GLU A 31 -12.35 -32.38 12.19
C GLU A 31 -11.23 -31.59 12.89
N GLY A 32 -11.46 -30.31 13.22
CA GLY A 32 -10.51 -29.43 13.90
C GLY A 32 -9.28 -29.05 13.08
N LYS A 33 -9.30 -29.22 11.75
CA LYS A 33 -8.16 -28.96 10.87
C LYS A 33 -7.88 -27.47 10.73
N THR A 34 -6.60 -27.11 10.82
CA THR A 34 -6.08 -25.76 10.52
C THR A 34 -4.83 -25.87 9.66
N PHE A 35 -4.46 -24.82 8.94
CA PHE A 35 -3.21 -24.81 8.15
C PHE A 35 -1.99 -24.99 9.04
N LYS A 36 -1.98 -24.40 10.25
CA LYS A 36 -0.89 -24.55 11.23
C LYS A 36 -0.61 -26.01 11.58
N MET A 37 -1.65 -26.83 11.79
CA MET A 37 -1.50 -28.26 12.08
C MET A 37 -0.77 -29.04 10.97
N TYR A 38 -0.89 -28.58 9.72
CA TYR A 38 -0.26 -29.19 8.57
C TYR A 38 1.04 -28.49 8.16
N GLY A 39 1.62 -27.65 9.00
CA GLY A 39 2.85 -26.91 8.66
C GLY A 39 2.62 -25.82 7.62
N TYR A 40 1.46 -25.18 7.67
CA TYR A 40 1.01 -24.12 6.75
C TYR A 40 1.00 -24.54 5.28
N GLN A 41 0.60 -25.79 5.01
CA GLN A 41 0.42 -26.30 3.66
C GLN A 41 -0.97 -26.95 3.50
N GLY A 42 -1.46 -27.00 2.27
CA GLY A 42 -2.75 -27.62 1.98
C GLY A 42 -3.19 -27.38 0.53
N THR A 43 -4.50 -27.51 0.30
CA THR A 43 -5.09 -27.28 -1.02
C THR A 43 -5.89 -25.99 -1.06
N GLN A 44 -6.01 -25.39 -2.25
CA GLN A 44 -6.88 -24.24 -2.49
C GLN A 44 -8.31 -24.49 -1.98
N SER A 45 -8.83 -25.70 -2.19
CA SER A 45 -10.17 -26.08 -1.73
C SER A 45 -10.29 -26.13 -0.20
N ASP A 46 -9.23 -26.54 0.52
CA ASP A 46 -9.21 -26.50 1.98
C ASP A 46 -9.25 -25.07 2.49
N LEU A 47 -8.52 -24.16 1.83
CA LEU A 47 -8.51 -22.75 2.18
C LEU A 47 -9.91 -22.14 2.07
N TYR A 48 -10.62 -22.39 0.98
CA TYR A 48 -11.97 -21.83 0.78
C TYR A 48 -12.99 -22.41 1.75
N ARG A 49 -12.92 -23.72 2.02
CA ARG A 49 -13.79 -24.37 3.00
C ARG A 49 -13.59 -23.80 4.41
N LEU A 50 -12.34 -23.63 4.84
CA LEU A 50 -12.03 -23.06 6.15
C LEU A 50 -12.40 -21.57 6.23
N ALA A 51 -12.19 -20.81 5.14
CA ALA A 51 -12.59 -19.41 5.04
C ALA A 51 -14.11 -19.23 5.11
N GLU A 52 -14.88 -20.15 4.52
CA GLU A 52 -16.35 -20.15 4.65
C GLU A 52 -16.79 -20.33 6.11
N ASN A 53 -16.25 -21.33 6.80
CA ASN A 53 -16.60 -21.54 8.21
C ASN A 53 -16.18 -20.36 9.10
N LEU A 54 -15.00 -19.77 8.83
CA LEU A 54 -14.54 -18.59 9.56
C LEU A 54 -15.42 -17.37 9.30
N SER A 55 -15.81 -17.11 8.06
CA SER A 55 -16.69 -15.98 7.71
C SER A 55 -18.10 -16.12 8.29
N ILE A 56 -18.62 -17.35 8.39
CA ILE A 56 -19.86 -17.65 9.12
C ILE A 56 -19.68 -17.37 10.62
N LYS A 57 -18.58 -17.84 11.23
CA LYS A 57 -18.28 -17.59 12.65
C LYS A 57 -18.17 -16.09 12.96
N GLN A 58 -17.54 -15.33 12.06
CA GLN A 58 -17.38 -13.87 12.18
C GLN A 58 -18.66 -13.09 11.81
N GLY A 59 -19.73 -13.76 11.34
CA GLY A 59 -20.98 -13.11 10.94
C GLY A 59 -20.86 -12.27 9.66
N MET A 60 -19.85 -12.51 8.84
CA MET A 60 -19.64 -11.82 7.56
C MET A 60 -20.64 -12.27 6.49
N ILE A 61 -20.99 -13.56 6.51
CA ILE A 61 -21.97 -14.18 5.60
C ILE A 61 -23.02 -14.98 6.40
N THR A 62 -24.17 -15.21 5.78
CA THR A 62 -25.27 -15.97 6.37
C THR A 62 -25.05 -17.47 6.23
N HIS A 63 -25.27 -18.23 7.30
CA HIS A 63 -25.26 -19.69 7.27
C HIS A 63 -26.64 -20.22 6.84
N GLU A 64 -26.83 -20.40 5.53
CA GLU A 64 -28.08 -20.90 4.94
C GLU A 64 -28.00 -22.39 4.59
N ILE A 65 -26.81 -22.85 4.19
CA ILE A 65 -26.55 -24.24 3.85
C ILE A 65 -25.42 -24.80 4.71
N LYS A 66 -25.52 -26.07 5.08
CA LYS A 66 -24.47 -26.75 5.84
C LYS A 66 -23.19 -26.82 5.01
N VAL A 67 -22.10 -26.27 5.55
CA VAL A 67 -20.79 -26.35 4.90
C VAL A 67 -20.37 -27.81 4.73
N ALA A 68 -19.97 -28.17 3.51
CA ALA A 68 -19.57 -29.53 3.19
C ALA A 68 -18.30 -29.93 3.96
N LYS A 69 -18.25 -31.19 4.42
CA LYS A 69 -17.03 -31.74 5.05
C LYS A 69 -15.87 -31.89 4.06
N ALA A 70 -16.19 -32.12 2.79
CA ALA A 70 -15.22 -32.18 1.72
C ALA A 70 -14.85 -30.76 1.26
N ALA A 71 -13.58 -30.57 0.91
CA ALA A 71 -13.08 -29.34 0.31
C ALA A 71 -13.80 -29.08 -1.04
N TRP A 72 -14.43 -27.93 -1.20
CA TRP A 72 -15.20 -27.60 -2.40
C TRP A 72 -14.40 -26.66 -3.33
N GLY A 73 -14.61 -26.77 -4.64
CA GLY A 73 -13.74 -26.15 -5.67
C GLY A 73 -12.61 -27.05 -6.19
N GLY A 74 -12.54 -28.32 -5.73
CA GLY A 74 -11.68 -29.36 -6.32
C GLY A 74 -12.34 -30.08 -7.51
N SER A 75 -11.55 -30.85 -8.27
CA SER A 75 -12.03 -31.63 -9.41
C SER A 75 -13.20 -32.54 -9.02
N GLY A 76 -14.37 -32.31 -9.63
CA GLY A 76 -15.54 -33.18 -9.51
C GLY A 76 -16.76 -32.63 -8.74
N TYR A 77 -16.65 -31.48 -8.06
CA TYR A 77 -17.80 -30.83 -7.40
C TYR A 77 -18.11 -29.47 -8.04
N MET A 78 -19.31 -29.31 -8.60
CA MET A 78 -19.72 -28.04 -9.19
C MET A 78 -19.90 -26.96 -8.11
N LEU A 79 -19.28 -25.82 -8.32
CA LEU A 79 -19.37 -24.67 -7.44
C LEU A 79 -20.60 -23.82 -7.78
N HIS A 80 -21.57 -23.80 -6.88
CA HIS A 80 -22.81 -23.05 -7.06
C HIS A 80 -23.14 -22.29 -5.78
N ALA A 81 -23.14 -20.96 -5.87
CA ALA A 81 -23.59 -20.08 -4.80
C ALA A 81 -25.00 -20.47 -4.33
N GLY A 82 -25.18 -20.61 -3.02
CA GLY A 82 -26.45 -21.01 -2.41
C GLY A 82 -26.77 -22.51 -2.48
N CYS A 83 -25.90 -23.33 -3.08
CA CYS A 83 -26.08 -24.78 -3.18
C CYS A 83 -24.93 -25.55 -2.56
N THR A 84 -23.68 -25.21 -2.91
CA THR A 84 -22.46 -25.87 -2.41
C THR A 84 -21.57 -24.96 -1.58
N THR A 85 -21.87 -23.66 -1.56
CA THR A 85 -21.25 -22.65 -0.68
C THR A 85 -22.24 -21.55 -0.29
N ASN A 86 -22.04 -20.96 0.89
CA ASN A 86 -22.72 -19.78 1.43
C ASN A 86 -22.14 -18.46 0.90
N PHE A 87 -21.10 -18.49 0.05
CA PHE A 87 -20.56 -17.32 -0.65
C PHE A 87 -21.35 -16.98 -1.92
N SER A 88 -21.54 -15.69 -2.19
CA SER A 88 -22.23 -15.26 -3.42
C SER A 88 -21.36 -15.56 -4.65
N GLN A 89 -21.94 -15.47 -5.85
CA GLN A 89 -21.16 -15.59 -7.09
C GLN A 89 -20.03 -14.54 -7.19
N ASP A 90 -20.26 -13.34 -6.65
CA ASP A 90 -19.27 -12.28 -6.64
C ASP A 90 -18.16 -12.54 -5.62
N ASP A 91 -18.52 -13.03 -4.42
CA ASP A 91 -17.53 -13.38 -3.39
C ASP A 91 -16.64 -14.54 -3.86
N ILE A 92 -17.21 -15.53 -4.57
CA ILE A 92 -16.47 -16.64 -5.18
C ILE A 92 -15.42 -16.13 -6.17
N LYS A 93 -15.80 -15.24 -7.08
CA LYS A 93 -14.86 -14.67 -8.05
C LYS A 93 -13.74 -13.92 -7.34
N ASN A 94 -14.10 -13.13 -6.34
CA ASN A 94 -13.15 -12.37 -5.56
C ASN A 94 -12.23 -13.28 -4.72
N LEU A 95 -12.72 -14.39 -4.16
CA LEU A 95 -11.88 -15.41 -3.51
C LEU A 95 -10.80 -15.95 -4.44
N TYR A 96 -11.16 -16.24 -5.70
CA TYR A 96 -10.19 -16.69 -6.71
C TYR A 96 -9.16 -15.61 -7.03
N GLU A 97 -9.60 -14.37 -7.24
CA GLU A 97 -8.72 -13.23 -7.48
C GLU A 97 -7.75 -13.02 -6.31
N GLN A 98 -8.25 -13.00 -5.07
CA GLN A 98 -7.41 -12.82 -3.89
C GLN A 98 -6.44 -13.97 -3.69
N PHE A 99 -6.84 -15.22 -3.94
CA PHE A 99 -5.92 -16.36 -3.90
C PHE A 99 -4.74 -16.18 -4.88
N HIS A 100 -5.02 -15.77 -6.12
CA HIS A 100 -3.98 -15.47 -7.11
C HIS A 100 -3.12 -14.27 -6.73
N LEU A 101 -3.68 -13.26 -6.05
CA LEU A 101 -2.90 -12.15 -5.52
C LEU A 101 -1.96 -12.59 -4.40
N LEU A 102 -2.37 -13.50 -3.51
CA LEU A 102 -1.49 -14.07 -2.49
C LEU A 102 -0.33 -14.86 -3.12
N LEU A 103 -0.58 -15.57 -4.23
CA LEU A 103 0.47 -16.23 -5.03
C LEU A 103 1.44 -15.21 -5.63
N ASN A 104 0.92 -14.20 -6.33
CA ASN A 104 1.73 -13.18 -7.00
C ASN A 104 2.58 -12.35 -6.00
N GLN A 105 2.08 -12.18 -4.78
CA GLN A 105 2.79 -11.47 -3.71
C GLN A 105 3.81 -12.34 -2.99
N GLY A 106 3.88 -13.63 -3.29
CA GLY A 106 4.78 -14.60 -2.67
C GLY A 106 4.39 -14.96 -1.24
N ILE A 107 3.17 -14.68 -0.78
CA ILE A 107 2.68 -15.09 0.54
C ILE A 107 2.46 -16.60 0.56
N ILE A 108 1.93 -17.13 -0.53
CA ILE A 108 1.81 -18.57 -0.78
C ILE A 108 2.56 -18.93 -2.07
N ALA A 109 3.01 -20.17 -2.18
CA ALA A 109 3.67 -20.69 -3.38
C ALA A 109 3.07 -22.06 -3.77
N PRO A 110 3.03 -22.40 -5.08
CA PRO A 110 2.56 -23.70 -5.54
C PRO A 110 3.37 -24.86 -4.96
N GLY A 111 2.68 -25.98 -4.75
CA GLY A 111 3.25 -27.22 -4.25
C GLY A 111 3.22 -27.34 -2.73
N ALA A 112 3.14 -28.58 -2.25
CA ALA A 112 3.23 -28.93 -0.84
C ALA A 112 3.89 -30.31 -0.67
N ILE A 113 4.53 -30.52 0.48
CA ILE A 113 5.32 -31.73 0.75
C ILE A 113 4.40 -32.88 1.15
N GLY A 114 4.78 -34.12 0.83
CA GLY A 114 3.99 -35.31 1.13
C GLY A 114 3.04 -35.68 -0.01
N ASN A 115 1.81 -36.06 0.32
CA ASN A 115 0.84 -36.61 -0.65
C ASN A 115 0.13 -35.54 -1.51
N TYR A 116 0.48 -34.26 -1.35
CA TYR A 116 -0.15 -33.14 -2.07
C TYR A 116 0.43 -33.00 -3.49
N GLY A 117 1.77 -32.93 -3.62
CA GLY A 117 2.47 -32.79 -4.90
C GLY A 117 2.94 -31.36 -5.21
N PRO A 118 3.71 -31.15 -6.29
CA PRO A 118 4.48 -29.91 -6.51
C PRO A 118 3.72 -28.76 -7.19
N ASN A 119 2.46 -28.98 -7.58
CA ASN A 119 1.70 -28.02 -8.39
C ASN A 119 0.40 -27.60 -7.70
N LEU A 120 -0.18 -26.49 -8.18
CA LEU A 120 -1.57 -26.14 -7.88
C LEU A 120 -2.52 -27.31 -8.20
N PRO A 121 -3.59 -27.51 -7.42
CA PRO A 121 -4.15 -26.61 -6.40
C PRO A 121 -3.45 -26.71 -5.03
N ASN A 122 -2.39 -27.52 -4.89
CA ASN A 122 -1.63 -27.61 -3.66
C ASN A 122 -0.70 -26.41 -3.51
N PHE A 123 -0.55 -25.92 -2.29
CA PHE A 123 0.30 -24.78 -1.97
C PHE A 123 0.83 -24.88 -0.53
N HIS A 124 1.84 -24.08 -0.25
CA HIS A 124 2.32 -23.81 1.11
C HIS A 124 2.46 -22.30 1.33
N VAL A 125 2.38 -21.87 2.58
CA VAL A 125 2.73 -20.51 2.99
C VAL A 125 4.25 -20.41 3.01
N THR A 126 4.80 -19.38 2.36
CA THR A 126 6.25 -19.16 2.30
C THR A 126 6.78 -18.63 3.64
N GLU A 127 8.10 -18.63 3.84
CA GLU A 127 8.70 -17.96 5.02
C GLU A 127 8.30 -16.49 5.12
N TYR A 128 8.19 -15.80 3.98
CA TYR A 128 7.68 -14.44 3.91
C TYR A 128 6.19 -14.36 4.29
N GLY A 129 5.37 -15.30 3.81
CA GLY A 129 3.96 -15.40 4.17
C GLY A 129 3.75 -15.61 5.67
N LEU A 130 4.56 -16.44 6.32
CA LEU A 130 4.48 -16.67 7.77
C LEU A 130 4.69 -15.36 8.56
N LYS A 131 5.69 -14.56 8.18
CA LYS A 131 5.91 -13.23 8.76
C LYS A 131 4.69 -12.31 8.56
N CYS A 132 4.03 -12.39 7.39
CA CYS A 132 2.81 -11.62 7.13
C CYS A 132 1.64 -12.04 8.03
N LEU A 133 1.52 -13.33 8.34
CA LEU A 133 0.48 -13.86 9.23
C LEU A 133 0.69 -13.45 10.70
N GLU A 134 1.94 -13.30 11.14
CA GLU A 134 2.28 -12.87 12.50
C GLU A 134 1.94 -11.39 12.75
N VAL A 135 2.19 -10.52 11.77
CA VAL A 135 2.09 -9.07 11.95
C VAL A 135 0.64 -8.58 11.99
N LYS A 136 -0.33 -9.31 11.41
CA LYS A 136 -1.79 -8.99 11.42
C LYS A 136 -2.15 -7.50 11.19
N GLU A 137 -1.31 -6.73 10.51
CA GLU A 137 -1.58 -5.31 10.23
C GLU A 137 -2.07 -5.11 8.81
N VAL A 138 -2.91 -4.08 8.64
CA VAL A 138 -3.36 -3.57 7.35
C VAL A 138 -2.15 -3.01 6.62
N LEU A 139 -1.55 -3.87 5.81
CA LEU A 139 -0.47 -3.57 4.88
C LEU A 139 -1.03 -2.76 3.68
N PRO A 140 -0.19 -2.00 2.93
CA PRO A 140 -0.51 -1.06 1.83
C PRO A 140 -1.09 -1.74 0.57
N TYR A 141 -1.68 -2.92 0.74
CA TYR A 141 -2.41 -3.66 -0.27
C TYR A 141 -3.79 -3.11 -0.53
N ASP A 142 -4.31 -2.26 0.35
CA ASP A 142 -5.43 -1.40 0.01
C ASP A 142 -4.93 -0.28 -0.89
N VAL A 143 -4.59 -0.63 -2.13
CA VAL A 143 -4.24 0.33 -3.18
C VAL A 143 -5.32 1.40 -3.23
N ASP A 144 -6.59 1.01 -3.10
CA ASP A 144 -7.72 1.90 -3.13
C ASP A 144 -7.74 2.83 -1.91
N GLY A 145 -7.57 2.34 -0.69
CA GLY A 145 -7.53 3.17 0.52
C GLY A 145 -6.28 4.04 0.64
N TYR A 146 -5.11 3.53 0.28
CA TYR A 146 -3.87 4.31 0.17
C TYR A 146 -4.05 5.42 -0.86
N PHE A 147 -4.52 5.08 -2.05
CA PHE A 147 -4.70 6.03 -3.14
C PHE A 147 -5.84 7.00 -2.87
N GLN A 148 -6.91 6.57 -2.19
CA GLN A 148 -7.99 7.44 -1.75
C GLN A 148 -7.48 8.46 -0.74
N ARG A 149 -6.59 8.06 0.17
CA ARG A 149 -5.98 9.00 1.10
C ARG A 149 -5.11 10.04 0.38
N ILE A 150 -4.34 9.61 -0.62
CA ILE A 150 -3.57 10.54 -1.47
C ILE A 150 -4.49 11.47 -2.26
N LYS A 151 -5.56 10.96 -2.87
CA LYS A 151 -6.56 11.74 -3.61
C LYS A 151 -7.32 12.75 -2.76
N ASN A 152 -7.48 12.46 -1.47
CA ASN A 152 -8.12 13.37 -0.54
C ASN A 152 -7.21 14.54 -0.12
N ILE A 153 -5.90 14.47 -0.42
CA ILE A 153 -4.98 15.59 -0.20
C ILE A 153 -5.28 16.65 -1.28
N PRO A 154 -5.60 17.90 -0.88
CA PRO A 154 -5.85 18.98 -1.83
C PRO A 154 -4.64 19.21 -2.75
N CYS A 155 -4.92 19.60 -4.00
CA CYS A 155 -3.91 20.06 -4.97
C CYS A 155 -2.89 19.01 -5.45
N VAL A 156 -3.02 17.73 -5.09
CA VAL A 156 -2.18 16.67 -5.66
C VAL A 156 -2.35 16.62 -7.17
N THR A 157 -1.22 16.56 -7.90
CA THR A 157 -1.24 16.52 -9.36
C THR A 157 -1.34 15.11 -9.90
N GLU A 158 -1.88 14.98 -11.12
CA GLU A 158 -2.03 13.70 -11.83
C GLU A 158 -0.69 12.96 -11.97
N TRP A 159 0.43 13.67 -12.10
CA TRP A 159 1.76 13.05 -12.19
C TRP A 159 2.21 12.42 -10.87
N VAL A 160 1.93 13.07 -9.74
CA VAL A 160 2.21 12.52 -8.41
C VAL A 160 1.34 11.29 -8.16
N GLU A 161 0.05 11.36 -8.51
CA GLU A 161 -0.84 10.19 -8.48
C GLU A 161 -0.33 9.04 -9.36
N PHE A 162 0.13 9.36 -10.58
CA PHE A 162 0.68 8.38 -11.52
C PHE A 162 1.88 7.65 -10.90
N TYR A 163 2.89 8.37 -10.41
CA TYR A 163 4.09 7.74 -9.83
C TYR A 163 3.79 6.91 -8.59
N ILE A 164 2.90 7.37 -7.72
CA ILE A 164 2.48 6.61 -6.54
C ILE A 164 1.77 5.31 -6.94
N ARG A 165 0.90 5.36 -7.97
CA ARG A 165 0.22 4.17 -8.48
C ARG A 165 1.21 3.15 -9.05
N GLU A 166 2.17 3.60 -9.86
CA GLU A 166 3.24 2.73 -10.38
C GLU A 166 4.08 2.15 -9.24
N ALA A 167 4.39 2.95 -8.21
CA ALA A 167 5.12 2.48 -7.03
C ALA A 167 4.39 1.32 -6.34
N LEU A 168 3.08 1.46 -6.10
CA LEU A 168 2.25 0.43 -5.47
C LEU A 168 2.19 -0.84 -6.31
N GLN A 169 2.09 -0.71 -7.64
CA GLN A 169 2.13 -1.86 -8.55
C GLN A 169 3.48 -2.59 -8.45
N CYS A 170 4.60 -1.87 -8.47
CA CYS A 170 5.93 -2.45 -8.28
C CYS A 170 6.06 -3.15 -6.92
N TYR A 171 5.57 -2.54 -5.84
CA TYR A 171 5.61 -3.13 -4.50
C TYR A 171 4.79 -4.43 -4.43
N ASN A 172 3.60 -4.43 -5.02
CA ASN A 172 2.74 -5.61 -5.08
C ASN A 172 3.33 -6.74 -5.91
N ALA A 173 4.08 -6.41 -6.97
CA ALA A 173 4.85 -7.35 -7.79
C ALA A 173 6.19 -7.79 -7.15
N ASN A 174 6.48 -7.37 -5.92
CA ASN A 174 7.74 -7.61 -5.22
C ASN A 174 8.98 -7.04 -5.94
N CYS A 175 8.79 -6.01 -6.78
CA CYS A 175 9.84 -5.21 -7.41
C CYS A 175 10.17 -4.02 -6.49
N LEU A 176 10.82 -4.29 -5.36
CA LEU A 176 10.96 -3.35 -4.24
C LEU A 176 11.78 -2.12 -4.60
N GLU A 177 12.90 -2.28 -5.30
CA GLU A 177 13.75 -1.19 -5.73
C GLU A 177 13.03 -0.28 -6.75
N ALA A 178 12.27 -0.88 -7.67
CA ALA A 178 11.46 -0.15 -8.63
C ALA A 178 10.35 0.66 -7.94
N ALA A 179 9.72 0.09 -6.91
CA ALA A 179 8.71 0.80 -6.12
C ALA A 179 9.30 2.05 -5.45
N VAL A 180 10.48 1.92 -4.87
CA VAL A 180 11.17 3.04 -4.22
C VAL A 180 11.58 4.10 -5.25
N ILE A 181 12.09 3.71 -6.43
CA ILE A 181 12.41 4.63 -7.54
C ILE A 181 11.18 5.46 -7.93
N MET A 182 10.01 4.83 -8.07
CA MET A 182 8.76 5.53 -8.40
C MET A 182 8.35 6.53 -7.31
N LEU A 183 8.50 6.19 -6.02
CA LEU A 183 8.28 7.15 -4.92
C LEU A 183 9.27 8.33 -4.96
N GLY A 184 10.52 8.09 -5.36
CA GLY A 184 11.48 9.18 -5.58
C GLY A 184 11.06 10.12 -6.69
N LEU A 185 10.62 9.60 -7.84
CA LEU A 185 10.10 10.43 -8.94
C LEU A 185 8.89 11.26 -8.51
N SER A 186 7.98 10.67 -7.73
CA SER A 186 6.88 11.39 -7.09
C SER A 186 7.37 12.51 -6.19
N SER A 187 8.38 12.25 -5.35
CA SER A 187 8.99 13.27 -4.49
C SER A 187 9.66 14.37 -5.30
N GLU A 188 10.31 14.05 -6.42
CA GLU A 188 10.95 15.04 -7.29
C GLU A 188 9.92 16.01 -7.87
N LYS A 189 8.79 15.47 -8.32
CA LYS A 189 7.67 16.27 -8.85
C LYS A 189 7.07 17.21 -7.79
N ILE A 190 6.92 16.73 -6.55
CA ILE A 190 6.42 17.56 -5.44
C ILE A 190 7.35 18.75 -5.17
N ILE A 191 8.68 18.58 -5.21
CA ILE A 191 9.61 19.71 -5.02
C ILE A 191 9.46 20.76 -6.11
N ASP A 192 9.32 20.32 -7.37
CA ASP A 192 9.12 21.25 -8.48
C ASP A 192 7.88 22.11 -8.23
N GLU A 193 6.78 21.50 -7.76
CA GLU A 193 5.55 22.20 -7.38
C GLU A 193 5.73 23.13 -6.16
N GLN A 194 6.54 22.73 -5.18
CA GLN A 194 6.89 23.58 -4.04
C GLN A 194 7.71 24.81 -4.44
N VAL A 195 8.67 24.63 -5.34
CA VAL A 195 9.48 25.72 -5.88
C VAL A 195 8.59 26.68 -6.64
N ASP A 196 7.74 26.18 -7.54
CA ASP A 196 6.85 27.00 -8.36
C ASP A 196 5.83 27.77 -7.50
N SER A 197 5.26 27.13 -6.48
CA SER A 197 4.32 27.79 -5.55
C SER A 197 5.00 28.86 -4.70
N LEU A 198 6.20 28.59 -4.16
CA LEU A 198 6.97 29.60 -3.42
C LEU A 198 7.38 30.78 -4.31
N VAL A 199 7.86 30.53 -5.53
CA VAL A 199 8.16 31.58 -6.51
C VAL A 199 6.94 32.46 -6.76
N SER A 200 5.77 31.85 -6.97
CA SER A 200 4.50 32.57 -7.18
C SER A 200 4.09 33.39 -5.96
N PHE A 201 4.30 32.85 -4.75
CA PHE A 201 4.08 33.57 -3.49
C PHE A 201 5.02 34.76 -3.33
N LEU A 202 6.32 34.59 -3.60
CA LEU A 202 7.31 35.66 -3.54
C LEU A 202 7.03 36.76 -4.55
N ASN A 203 6.60 36.42 -5.77
CA ASN A 203 6.25 37.42 -6.78
C ASN A 203 5.15 38.38 -6.29
N ARG A 204 4.15 37.85 -5.57
CA ARG A 204 3.04 38.62 -5.01
C ARG A 204 3.43 39.45 -3.78
N ASN A 205 4.31 38.93 -2.93
CA ASN A 205 4.51 39.46 -1.58
C ASN A 205 5.93 40.04 -1.32
N TYR A 206 6.95 39.62 -2.06
CA TYR A 206 8.37 39.86 -1.77
C TYR A 206 9.21 40.01 -3.07
N THR A 207 9.09 41.15 -3.74
CA THR A 207 9.67 41.38 -5.08
C THR A 207 11.20 41.23 -5.15
N VAL A 208 11.93 41.58 -4.08
CA VAL A 208 13.40 41.48 -4.04
C VAL A 208 13.82 40.01 -4.00
N GLU A 209 13.26 39.24 -3.07
CA GLU A 209 13.52 37.81 -2.91
C GLU A 209 13.09 37.02 -4.15
N TYR A 210 11.97 37.40 -4.78
CA TYR A 210 11.54 36.83 -6.05
C TYR A 210 12.61 36.98 -7.14
N GLY A 211 13.11 38.20 -7.36
CA GLY A 211 14.12 38.47 -8.40
C GLY A 211 15.42 37.70 -8.18
N GLN A 212 15.85 37.57 -6.92
CA GLN A 212 17.03 36.79 -6.55
C GLN A 212 16.81 35.28 -6.80
N MET A 213 15.67 34.74 -6.36
CA MET A 213 15.35 33.31 -6.51
C MET A 213 15.28 32.90 -7.98
N ILE A 214 14.60 33.68 -8.83
CA ILE A 214 14.49 33.40 -10.27
C ILE A 214 15.87 33.37 -10.92
N THR A 215 16.73 34.34 -10.57
CA THR A 215 18.10 34.41 -11.13
C THR A 215 18.89 33.16 -10.74
N GLU A 216 18.88 32.75 -9.48
CA GLU A 216 19.57 31.54 -9.03
C GLU A 216 18.99 30.26 -9.67
N LEU A 217 17.67 30.19 -9.84
CA LEU A 217 17.00 29.02 -10.40
C LEU A 217 17.46 28.71 -11.83
N THR A 218 17.81 29.72 -12.64
CA THR A 218 18.34 29.51 -14.01
C THR A 218 19.63 28.69 -14.06
N SER A 219 20.41 28.69 -12.97
CA SER A 219 21.69 27.98 -12.87
C SER A 219 21.56 26.58 -12.26
N VAL A 220 20.41 26.25 -11.68
CA VAL A 220 20.17 25.02 -10.94
C VAL A 220 19.56 23.95 -11.83
N LYS A 221 20.23 22.80 -11.94
CA LYS A 221 19.76 21.66 -12.76
C LYS A 221 19.30 20.45 -11.96
N SER A 222 19.84 20.24 -10.77
CA SER A 222 19.51 19.05 -9.95
C SER A 222 18.37 19.33 -8.99
N THR A 223 17.56 18.30 -8.76
CA THR A 223 16.42 18.32 -7.85
C THR A 223 16.84 18.63 -6.40
N SER A 224 17.98 18.08 -5.95
CA SER A 224 18.54 18.40 -4.63
C SER A 224 18.94 19.86 -4.50
N SER A 225 19.53 20.46 -5.55
CA SER A 225 19.87 21.88 -5.54
C SER A 225 18.62 22.76 -5.58
N LYS A 226 17.56 22.36 -6.28
CA LYS A 226 16.25 23.05 -6.24
C LYS A 226 15.66 23.04 -4.82
N TYR A 227 15.73 21.91 -4.12
CA TYR A 227 15.26 21.82 -2.74
C TYR A 227 16.07 22.70 -1.79
N THR A 228 17.41 22.70 -1.88
CA THR A 228 18.25 23.59 -1.08
C THR A 228 17.91 25.06 -1.33
N LEU A 229 17.63 25.42 -2.59
CA LEU A 229 17.19 26.76 -2.96
C LEU A 229 15.84 27.09 -2.33
N PHE A 230 14.87 26.19 -2.41
CA PHE A 230 13.57 26.32 -1.76
C PHE A 230 13.70 26.59 -0.25
N VAL A 231 14.48 25.77 0.46
CA VAL A 231 14.72 25.92 1.91
C VAL A 231 15.36 27.27 2.22
N LYS A 232 16.38 27.68 1.45
CA LYS A 232 17.05 28.98 1.60
C LYS A 232 16.05 30.14 1.53
N TYR A 233 15.20 30.17 0.51
CA TYR A 233 14.26 31.28 0.32
C TYR A 233 13.08 31.22 1.29
N LEU A 234 12.63 30.03 1.66
CA LEU A 234 11.66 29.85 2.73
C LEU A 234 12.18 30.41 4.06
N ASP A 235 13.43 30.10 4.43
CA ASP A 235 14.05 30.58 5.67
C ASP A 235 14.20 32.12 5.70
N LEU A 236 14.40 32.75 4.54
CA LEU A 236 14.46 34.21 4.44
C LEU A 236 13.12 34.89 4.69
N VAL A 237 12.01 34.27 4.27
CA VAL A 237 10.67 34.88 4.35
C VAL A 237 9.82 34.36 5.49
N LYS A 238 10.10 33.18 6.07
CA LYS A 238 9.27 32.56 7.11
C LYS A 238 9.07 33.46 8.33
N GLY A 239 10.10 34.23 8.71
CA GLY A 239 10.02 35.19 9.83
C GLY A 239 9.18 36.43 9.52
N LYS A 240 8.96 36.74 8.24
CA LYS A 240 8.19 37.89 7.76
C LYS A 240 6.68 37.56 7.64
N ILE A 241 6.34 36.29 7.49
CA ILE A 241 4.96 35.82 7.38
C ILE A 241 4.27 35.86 8.75
N LYS A 242 3.27 36.76 8.90
CA LYS A 242 2.53 36.94 10.15
C LYS A 242 1.32 36.01 10.31
N ASN A 243 0.89 35.35 9.23
CA ASN A 243 -0.27 34.48 9.20
C ASN A 243 -0.11 33.33 10.21
N GLN A 244 -1.16 33.07 11.02
CA GLN A 244 -1.11 32.04 12.06
C GLN A 244 -1.18 30.62 11.50
N ASP A 245 -1.84 30.42 10.37
CA ASP A 245 -1.95 29.11 9.74
C ASP A 245 -0.61 28.67 9.16
N PHE A 246 0.15 29.59 8.54
CA PHE A 246 1.54 29.34 8.16
C PHE A 246 2.42 28.96 9.35
N LYS A 247 2.23 29.61 10.50
CA LYS A 247 3.00 29.30 11.72
C LYS A 247 2.72 27.90 12.29
N LYS A 248 1.54 27.33 12.04
CA LYS A 248 1.21 25.95 12.41
C LYS A 248 1.90 24.93 11.52
N LEU A 249 2.16 25.27 10.25
CA LEU A 249 2.84 24.39 9.28
C LEU A 249 4.35 24.27 9.52
N LEU A 250 4.97 25.32 10.08
CA LEU A 250 6.43 25.39 10.30
C LEU A 250 7.02 24.24 11.15
N PRO A 251 6.44 23.87 12.32
CA PRO A 251 6.93 22.73 13.11
C PRO A 251 6.88 21.39 12.36
N GLU A 252 5.88 21.18 11.50
CA GLU A 252 5.76 19.94 10.71
C GLU A 252 6.81 19.85 9.59
N MET A 253 7.26 21.01 9.06
CA MET A 253 8.34 21.09 8.08
C MET A 253 9.74 20.89 8.66
N ASP A 254 9.99 21.22 9.92
CA ASP A 254 11.35 21.59 10.36
C ASP A 254 12.31 20.44 10.68
N SER A 255 11.83 19.24 11.04
CA SER A 255 12.72 18.07 11.23
C SER A 255 12.26 16.83 10.47
N VAL A 256 10.97 16.47 10.57
CA VAL A 256 10.42 15.25 9.97
C VAL A 256 10.40 15.35 8.45
N ALA A 257 9.83 16.40 7.85
CA ALA A 257 9.76 16.54 6.40
C ALA A 257 11.15 16.61 5.74
N LYS A 258 12.10 17.37 6.33
CA LYS A 258 13.49 17.49 5.84
C LYS A 258 14.26 16.17 5.91
N GLN A 259 14.13 15.41 7.00
CA GLN A 259 14.81 14.14 7.18
C GLN A 259 14.21 13.06 6.27
N VAL A 260 12.88 13.03 6.15
CA VAL A 260 12.13 12.15 5.26
C VAL A 260 12.50 12.44 3.80
N PHE A 261 12.48 13.71 3.38
CA PHE A 261 12.90 14.15 2.05
C PHE A 261 14.35 13.78 1.69
N THR A 262 15.27 14.03 2.63
CA THR A 262 16.69 13.69 2.45
C THR A 262 16.87 12.18 2.33
N ASN A 263 16.11 11.39 3.10
CA ASN A 263 16.12 9.94 2.99
C ASN A 263 15.55 9.47 1.64
N PHE A 264 14.41 10.00 1.20
CA PHE A 264 13.77 9.63 -0.07
C PHE A 264 14.66 9.91 -1.28
N THR A 265 15.22 11.12 -1.38
CA THR A 265 16.11 11.52 -2.49
C THR A 265 17.45 10.80 -2.46
N ARG A 266 17.99 10.49 -1.27
CA ARG A 266 19.27 9.76 -1.14
C ARG A 266 19.12 8.28 -1.49
N ILE A 267 18.05 7.63 -1.02
CA ILE A 267 17.77 6.21 -1.29
C ILE A 267 17.56 5.98 -2.80
N THR A 268 16.76 6.82 -3.45
CA THR A 268 16.46 6.64 -4.88
C THR A 268 17.60 6.98 -5.83
N ARG A 269 18.42 7.99 -5.50
CA ARG A 269 19.38 8.56 -6.47
C ARG A 269 20.83 8.13 -6.26
N ASN A 270 21.24 7.86 -5.01
CA ASN A 270 22.64 7.52 -4.69
C ASN A 270 22.85 6.05 -4.31
N SER A 271 21.83 5.38 -3.76
CA SER A 271 21.95 4.00 -3.27
C SER A 271 21.40 2.97 -4.26
N LEU A 272 20.25 3.21 -4.89
CA LEU A 272 19.59 2.21 -5.75
C LEU A 272 19.85 2.39 -7.26
N ALA A 273 20.22 3.59 -7.72
CA ALA A 273 20.51 3.88 -9.12
C ALA A 273 21.95 3.53 -9.55
N HIS A 274 22.85 3.35 -8.58
CA HIS A 274 24.16 2.74 -8.76
C HIS A 274 24.08 1.30 -8.27
N PRO A 275 24.80 0.33 -8.87
CA PRO A 275 24.84 -1.03 -8.35
C PRO A 275 25.45 -0.99 -6.95
N SER A 276 24.58 -0.92 -5.94
CA SER A 276 24.94 -1.07 -4.54
C SER A 276 24.58 -2.49 -4.11
N ASP A 277 25.34 -3.02 -3.16
CA ASP A 277 25.04 -4.33 -2.56
C ASP A 277 23.82 -4.28 -1.62
N THR A 278 23.14 -3.14 -1.52
CA THR A 278 22.01 -2.93 -0.60
C THR A 278 20.70 -3.32 -1.30
N LYS A 279 20.25 -4.55 -1.04
CA LYS A 279 18.88 -4.97 -1.40
C LYS A 279 17.90 -4.36 -0.42
N MET A 280 16.77 -3.86 -0.93
CA MET A 280 15.72 -3.33 -0.07
C MET A 280 14.87 -4.48 0.43
N GLU A 281 14.65 -4.54 1.74
CA GLU A 281 13.71 -5.49 2.33
C GLU A 281 12.28 -4.97 2.20
N ARG A 282 11.32 -5.89 2.06
CA ARG A 282 9.92 -5.51 1.84
C ARG A 282 9.35 -4.66 2.97
N ILE A 283 9.75 -4.95 4.20
CA ILE A 283 9.37 -4.19 5.40
C ILE A 283 9.92 -2.76 5.37
N GLU A 284 11.11 -2.55 4.79
CA GLU A 284 11.69 -1.22 4.66
C GLU A 284 10.89 -0.40 3.64
N VAL A 285 10.58 -1.00 2.48
CA VAL A 285 9.75 -0.34 1.46
C VAL A 285 8.34 -0.06 1.96
N LEU A 286 7.77 -0.95 2.78
CA LEU A 286 6.51 -0.70 3.47
C LEU A 286 6.55 0.56 4.35
N MET A 287 7.54 0.66 5.24
CA MET A 287 7.69 1.81 6.13
C MET A 287 7.87 3.11 5.34
N ILE A 288 8.53 3.02 4.19
CA ILE A 288 8.67 4.11 3.22
C ILE A 288 7.29 4.53 2.69
N PHE A 289 6.43 3.61 2.23
CA PHE A 289 5.06 3.94 1.78
C PHE A 289 4.23 4.61 2.89
N ILE A 290 4.25 4.08 4.11
CA ILE A 290 3.50 4.63 5.24
C ILE A 290 3.94 6.08 5.54
N SER A 291 5.24 6.32 5.55
CA SER A 291 5.82 7.65 5.80
C SER A 291 5.55 8.63 4.66
N PHE A 292 5.42 8.13 3.42
CA PHE A 292 5.22 8.96 2.24
C PHE A 292 3.87 9.68 2.24
N ILE A 293 2.82 9.08 2.80
CA ILE A 293 1.51 9.72 2.92
C ILE A 293 1.62 11.02 3.72
N LYS A 294 2.20 10.96 4.93
CA LYS A 294 2.35 12.15 5.79
C LYS A 294 3.29 13.18 5.16
N TYR A 295 4.30 12.73 4.42
CA TYR A 295 5.15 13.62 3.64
C TYR A 295 4.33 14.40 2.60
N CYS A 296 3.48 13.73 1.81
CA CYS A 296 2.59 14.37 0.84
C CYS A 296 1.62 15.35 1.51
N GLU A 297 0.96 14.94 2.60
CA GLU A 297 0.04 15.80 3.37
C GLU A 297 0.74 17.12 3.75
N ILE A 298 1.92 17.05 4.36
CA ILE A 298 2.69 18.24 4.79
C ILE A 298 3.12 19.10 3.59
N GLN A 299 3.60 18.48 2.50
CA GLN A 299 4.10 19.25 1.36
C GLN A 299 2.96 19.99 0.65
N TYR A 300 1.80 19.35 0.49
CA TYR A 300 0.66 19.93 -0.22
C TYR A 300 -0.10 20.96 0.61
N GLU A 301 -0.16 20.82 1.94
CA GLU A 301 -0.64 21.91 2.81
C GLU A 301 0.17 23.20 2.62
N LEU A 302 1.48 23.07 2.44
CA LEU A 302 2.35 24.22 2.18
C LEU A 302 2.17 24.79 0.77
N ILE A 303 2.09 23.92 -0.25
CA ILE A 303 1.81 24.33 -1.64
C ILE A 303 0.49 25.08 -1.72
N ASP A 304 -0.55 24.56 -1.08
CA ASP A 304 -1.88 25.19 -1.04
C ASP A 304 -1.83 26.55 -0.36
N TYR A 305 -1.14 26.66 0.79
CA TYR A 305 -0.93 27.94 1.47
C TYR A 305 -0.28 28.96 0.54
N PHE A 306 0.82 28.60 -0.13
CA PHE A 306 1.50 29.49 -1.06
C PHE A 306 0.69 29.80 -2.30
N SER A 307 -0.19 28.91 -2.75
CA SER A 307 -1.02 29.16 -3.92
C SER A 307 -2.14 30.17 -3.60
N ASN A 308 -2.71 30.10 -2.41
CA ASN A 308 -3.89 30.88 -2.01
C ASN A 308 -3.58 32.22 -1.31
N HIS A 309 -2.33 32.47 -0.90
CA HIS A 309 -1.87 33.71 -0.24
C HIS A 309 -0.76 34.41 -1.04
#